data_AF-A0A0P7EQ96-F1
#
_entry.id   AF-A0A0P7EQ96-F1
#
_cell.length_a   1.000
_cell.length_b   1.000
_cell.length_c   1.000
_cell.angle_alpha   90.00
_cell.angle_beta   90.00
_cell.angle_gamma   90.00
#
_symmetry.space_group_name_H-M   'P 1'
#
loop_
_entity.id
_entity.type
_entity.pdbx_description
1 polymer ?
#
loop_
_entity_poly.entity_id
_entity_poly.type
_entity_poly.pdbx_seq_one_letter_code
_entity_poly.pdbx_strand_id
1 'polypeptide(L)'
;MDYLAVKHTHMLFAVLSIILFYVRSFSRLKTGVLAKNKVVFIGSHSIDTLLLISAVALIVMAGFNPLEQSWLLEKIILVVAYIVLGVVAAKQSAKSAKLVLLAITTLILLVIGYLASAKTALLL
;
A
#
# COMPACT_ATOMS: atom_id res chain seq x y z
N MET A 1 -2.85 5.78 -23.92
CA MET A 1 -1.64 5.75 -23.07
C MET A 1 -1.02 4.37 -23.21
N ASP A 2 0.30 4.30 -23.36
CA ASP A 2 1.00 3.00 -23.44
C ASP A 2 0.94 2.27 -22.09
N TYR A 3 0.80 0.94 -22.12
CA TYR A 3 0.69 0.11 -20.93
C TYR A 3 1.95 0.20 -20.06
N LEU A 4 3.13 0.24 -20.67
CA LEU A 4 4.39 0.32 -19.92
C LEU A 4 4.51 1.66 -19.18
N ALA A 5 4.09 2.76 -19.80
CA ALA A 5 4.07 4.07 -19.14
C ALA A 5 3.20 4.04 -17.87
N VAL A 6 1.96 3.52 -17.96
CA VAL A 6 1.08 3.40 -16.79
C VAL A 6 1.67 2.47 -15.74
N LYS A 7 2.33 1.38 -16.15
CA LYS A 7 2.99 0.43 -15.24
C LYS A 7 4.13 1.09 -14.48
N HIS A 8 4.99 1.86 -15.14
CA HIS A 8 6.07 2.59 -14.48
C HIS A 8 5.54 3.65 -13.52
N THR A 9 4.49 4.38 -13.91
CA THR A 9 3.82 5.35 -13.03
C THR A 9 3.21 4.68 -11.79
N HIS A 10 2.54 3.54 -11.95
CA HIS A 10 2.02 2.76 -10.83
C HIS A 10 3.12 2.32 -9.87
N MET A 11 4.25 1.81 -10.39
CA MET A 11 5.39 1.42 -9.57
C MET A 11 5.99 2.60 -8.81
N LEU A 12 6.07 3.79 -9.42
CA LEU A 12 6.50 5.01 -8.75
C LEU A 12 5.57 5.36 -7.58
N PHE A 13 4.25 5.35 -7.80
CA PHE A 13 3.28 5.60 -6.73
C PHE A 13 3.34 4.55 -5.64
N ALA A 14 3.62 3.29 -5.97
CA ALA A 14 3.75 2.22 -4.98
C ALA A 14 4.95 2.48 -4.06
N VAL A 15 6.10 2.82 -4.63
CA VAL A 15 7.31 3.15 -3.85
C VAL A 15 7.08 4.40 -2.99
N LEU A 16 6.48 5.46 -3.56
CA LEU A 16 6.17 6.69 -2.81
C LEU A 16 5.19 6.43 -1.66
N SER A 17 4.14 5.63 -1.89
CA SER A 17 3.18 5.24 -0.86
C SER A 17 3.86 4.50 0.30
N ILE A 18 4.74 3.54 0.00
CA ILE A 18 5.50 2.80 1.00
C ILE A 18 6.40 3.73 1.84
N ILE A 19 7.14 4.63 1.17
CA ILE A 19 8.01 5.61 1.87
C ILE A 19 7.16 6.50 2.79
N LEU A 20 6.08 7.07 2.29
CA LEU A 20 5.21 7.96 3.07
C LEU A 20 4.49 7.23 4.21
N PHE A 21 4.15 5.95 4.03
CA PHE A 21 3.64 5.10 5.11
C PHE A 21 4.65 5.00 6.25
N TYR A 22 5.91 4.64 5.96
CA TYR A 22 6.95 4.52 6.99
C TYR A 22 7.27 5.86 7.64
N VAL A 23 7.37 6.95 6.88
CA VAL A 23 7.57 8.30 7.42
C VAL A 23 6.48 8.65 8.44
N ARG A 24 5.20 8.41 8.11
CA ARG A 24 4.09 8.65 9.04
C ARG A 24 4.13 7.72 10.26
N SER A 25 4.43 6.44 10.05
CA SER A 25 4.47 5.43 11.11
C SER A 25 5.61 5.69 12.11
N PHE A 26 6.83 5.98 11.64
CA PHE A 26 7.94 6.37 12.51
C PHE A 26 7.71 7.72 13.20
N SER A 27 7.09 8.67 12.51
CA SER A 27 6.69 9.93 13.15
C SER A 27 5.76 9.67 14.33
N ARG A 28 4.74 8.81 14.18
CA ARG A 28 3.77 8.44 15.22
C ARG A 28 4.38 7.66 16.39
N LEU A 29 5.52 7.01 16.21
CA LEU A 29 6.27 6.33 17.27
C LEU A 29 7.11 7.29 18.11
N LYS A 30 7.61 8.37 17.50
CA LYS A 30 8.39 9.42 18.15
C LYS A 30 7.45 10.49 18.74
N THR A 31 7.35 11.64 18.09
CA THR A 31 6.66 12.85 18.59
C THR A 31 5.32 13.12 17.89
N GLY A 32 5.05 12.45 16.77
CA GLY A 32 3.85 12.66 15.95
C GLY A 32 3.80 13.98 15.17
N VAL A 33 4.83 14.83 15.28
CA VAL A 33 4.83 16.19 14.68
C VAL A 33 4.71 16.12 13.15
N LEU A 34 5.50 15.27 12.51
CA LEU A 34 5.50 15.12 11.05
C LEU A 34 4.21 14.46 10.53
N ALA A 35 3.64 13.51 11.29
CA ALA A 35 2.35 12.91 10.97
C ALA A 35 1.16 13.89 11.07
N LYS A 36 1.30 14.95 11.88
CA LYS A 36 0.32 16.05 11.98
C LYS A 36 0.50 17.14 10.91
N ASN A 37 1.61 17.14 10.18
CA ASN A 37 1.85 18.12 9.12
C ASN A 37 0.87 17.88 7.96
N LYS A 38 0.05 18.90 7.66
CA LYS A 38 -0.96 18.85 6.60
C LYS A 38 -0.37 18.50 5.24
N VAL A 39 0.85 18.94 4.92
CA VAL A 39 1.51 18.64 3.64
C VAL A 39 1.79 17.15 3.50
N VAL A 40 2.39 16.54 4.54
CA VAL A 40 2.68 15.10 4.57
C VAL A 40 1.40 14.28 4.58
N PHE A 41 0.38 14.76 5.29
CA PHE A 41 -0.92 14.10 5.37
C PHE A 41 -1.65 14.12 4.02
N ILE A 42 -1.81 15.29 3.40
CA ILE A 42 -2.50 15.44 2.11
C ILE A 42 -1.70 14.75 1.00
N GLY A 43 -0.39 14.96 0.94
CA GLY A 43 0.48 14.34 -0.05
C GLY A 43 0.40 12.82 -0.03
N SER A 44 0.39 12.20 1.16
CA SER A 44 0.24 10.75 1.27
C SER A 44 -1.10 10.24 0.74
N HIS A 45 -2.22 10.91 1.04
CA HIS A 45 -3.54 10.46 0.56
C HIS A 45 -3.69 10.65 -0.95
N SER A 46 -3.12 11.71 -1.52
CA SER A 46 -3.10 11.91 -2.96
C SER A 46 -2.33 10.80 -3.68
N ILE A 47 -1.14 10.44 -3.18
CA ILE A 47 -0.35 9.34 -3.74
C ILE A 47 -1.07 8.01 -3.60
N ASP A 48 -1.69 7.72 -2.45
CA ASP A 48 -2.44 6.48 -2.23
C ASP A 48 -3.65 6.38 -3.18
N THR A 49 -4.34 7.50 -3.45
CA THR A 49 -5.46 7.54 -4.39
C THR A 49 -4.98 7.32 -5.83
N LEU A 50 -3.89 7.97 -6.24
CA LEU A 50 -3.28 7.79 -7.56
C LEU A 50 -2.73 6.36 -7.75
N LEU A 51 -2.21 5.75 -6.68
CA LEU A 51 -1.79 4.35 -6.67
C LEU A 51 -2.97 3.40 -6.99
N LEU A 52 -4.11 3.60 -6.34
CA LEU A 52 -5.31 2.79 -6.57
C LEU A 52 -5.88 3.01 -7.98
N ILE A 53 -5.98 4.27 -8.43
CA ILE A 53 -6.46 4.59 -9.78
C ILE A 53 -5.57 3.95 -10.84
N SER A 54 -4.23 4.06 -10.69
CA SER A 54 -3.30 3.44 -11.63
C SER A 54 -3.34 1.91 -11.59
N ALA A 55 -3.62 1.30 -10.44
CA ALA A 55 -3.83 -0.15 -10.35
C ALA A 55 -5.06 -0.60 -11.15
N VAL A 56 -6.19 0.10 -10.99
CA VAL A 56 -7.42 -0.18 -11.75
C VAL A 56 -7.18 0.01 -13.25
N ALA A 57 -6.50 1.09 -13.65
CA ALA A 57 -6.14 1.33 -15.04
C ALA A 57 -5.31 0.16 -15.63
N LEU A 58 -4.33 -0.37 -14.89
CA LEU A 58 -3.54 -1.53 -15.33
C LEU A 58 -4.37 -2.80 -15.49
N ILE A 59 -5.30 -3.07 -14.56
CA ILE A 59 -6.19 -4.25 -14.64
C ILE A 59 -7.05 -4.16 -15.90
N VAL A 60 -7.65 -2.99 -16.15
CA VAL A 60 -8.49 -2.74 -17.34
C VAL A 60 -7.68 -2.84 -18.63
N MET A 61 -6.50 -2.21 -18.69
CA MET A 61 -5.64 -2.23 -19.88
C MET A 61 -5.09 -3.63 -20.18
N ALA A 62 -4.81 -4.43 -19.15
CA ALA A 62 -4.35 -5.80 -19.30
C ALA A 62 -5.48 -6.79 -19.62
N GLY A 63 -6.75 -6.38 -19.49
CA GLY A 63 -7.90 -7.27 -19.64
C GLY A 63 -7.95 -8.38 -18.58
N PHE A 64 -7.35 -8.16 -17.41
CA PHE A 64 -7.33 -9.18 -16.36
C PHE A 64 -8.66 -9.21 -15.61
N ASN A 65 -9.22 -10.41 -15.48
CA ASN A 65 -10.28 -10.69 -14.52
C ASN A 65 -9.65 -11.06 -13.16
N PRO A 66 -9.81 -10.23 -12.10
CA PRO A 66 -9.22 -10.52 -10.80
C PRO A 66 -9.67 -11.86 -10.21
N LEU A 67 -10.88 -12.32 -10.53
CA LEU A 67 -11.42 -13.58 -10.00
C LEU A 67 -10.78 -14.82 -10.64
N GLU A 68 -10.23 -14.69 -11.85
CA GLU A 68 -9.53 -15.78 -12.55
C GLU A 68 -8.04 -15.80 -12.23
N GLN A 69 -7.50 -14.68 -11.71
CA GLN A 69 -6.09 -14.51 -11.41
C GLN A 69 -5.89 -14.53 -9.90
N SER A 70 -5.68 -15.71 -9.31
CA SER A 70 -5.54 -15.89 -7.84
C SER A 70 -4.53 -14.92 -7.21
N TRP A 71 -3.39 -14.70 -7.87
CA TRP A 71 -2.35 -13.78 -7.39
C TRP A 71 -2.82 -12.32 -7.34
N LEU A 72 -3.70 -11.92 -8.27
CA LEU A 72 -4.25 -10.57 -8.33
C LEU A 72 -5.36 -10.40 -7.29
N LEU A 73 -6.21 -11.40 -7.11
CA LEU A 73 -7.22 -11.42 -6.06
C LEU A 73 -6.57 -11.31 -4.67
N GLU A 74 -5.56 -12.14 -4.41
CA GLU A 74 -4.79 -12.12 -3.17
C GLU A 74 -4.14 -10.75 -2.95
N LYS A 75 -3.55 -10.17 -4.01
CA LYS A 75 -2.96 -8.82 -3.94
C LYS A 75 -4.00 -7.76 -3.57
N ILE A 76 -5.22 -7.82 -4.12
CA ILE A 76 -6.30 -6.88 -3.80
C ILE A 76 -6.72 -7.03 -2.32
N ILE A 77 -6.90 -8.26 -1.84
CA ILE A 77 -7.25 -8.55 -0.44
C ILE A 77 -6.18 -7.97 0.50
N LEU A 78 -4.90 -8.20 0.21
CA LEU A 78 -3.79 -7.69 1.00
C LEU A 78 -3.69 -6.16 0.98
N VAL A 79 -3.98 -5.51 -0.16
CA VAL A 79 -4.04 -4.05 -0.24
C VAL A 79 -5.16 -3.49 0.66
N VAL A 80 -6.33 -4.13 0.68
CA VAL A 80 -7.42 -3.74 1.60
C VAL A 80 -6.98 -3.93 3.06
N ALA A 81 -6.36 -5.07 3.39
CA ALA A 81 -5.83 -5.32 4.72
C ALA A 81 -4.77 -4.28 5.15
N TYR A 82 -3.87 -3.90 4.24
CA TYR A 82 -2.88 -2.84 4.44
C TYR A 82 -3.54 -1.50 4.80
N ILE A 83 -4.58 -1.09 4.07
CA ILE A 83 -5.30 0.17 4.33
C ILE A 83 -5.95 0.14 5.72
N VAL A 84 -6.65 -0.95 6.05
CA VAL A 84 -7.31 -1.11 7.36
C VAL A 84 -6.29 -1.07 8.49
N LEU A 85 -5.18 -1.80 8.39
CA LEU A 85 -4.13 -1.79 9.39
C LEU A 85 -3.48 -0.41 9.55
N GLY A 86 -3.28 0.32 8.45
CA GLY A 86 -2.80 1.70 8.48
C GLY A 86 -3.71 2.63 9.29
N VAL A 87 -5.04 2.50 9.12
CA VAL A 87 -6.03 3.26 9.89
C VAL A 87 -6.03 2.87 11.37
N VAL A 88 -6.00 1.56 11.68
CA VAL A 88 -5.96 1.06 13.06
C VAL A 88 -4.69 1.52 13.76
N ALA A 89 -3.53 1.43 13.09
CA ALA A 89 -2.25 1.90 13.62
C ALA A 89 -2.22 3.40 13.88
N ALA A 90 -2.93 4.19 13.08
CA ALA A 90 -3.04 5.64 13.28
C ALA A 90 -3.89 6.02 14.50
N LYS A 91 -4.89 5.20 14.87
CA LYS A 91 -5.78 5.44 16.02
C LYS A 91 -5.24 4.92 17.34
N GLN A 92 -4.19 4.09 17.30
CA GLN A 92 -3.62 3.47 18.50
C GLN A 92 -2.81 4.49 19.33
N SER A 93 -2.91 4.40 20.67
CA SER A 93 -2.15 5.22 21.62
C SER A 93 -0.90 4.49 22.13
N ALA A 94 -1.02 3.19 22.41
CA ALA A 94 0.05 2.36 22.96
C ALA A 94 1.19 2.14 21.96
N LYS A 95 2.44 2.42 22.38
CA LYS A 95 3.64 2.25 21.54
C LYS A 95 3.86 0.78 21.13
N SER A 96 3.64 -0.17 22.03
CA SER A 96 3.75 -1.61 21.74
C SER A 96 2.81 -2.03 20.62
N ALA A 97 1.54 -1.64 20.71
CA ALA A 97 0.55 -1.95 19.68
C ALA A 97 0.86 -1.27 18.33
N LYS A 98 1.38 -0.04 18.32
CA LYS A 98 1.87 0.61 17.09
C LYS A 98 3.01 -0.17 16.43
N LEU A 99 3.95 -0.70 17.22
CA LEU A 99 5.08 -1.49 16.71
C LEU A 99 4.61 -2.84 16.15
N VAL A 100 3.72 -3.54 16.86
CA VAL A 100 3.14 -4.80 16.38
C VAL A 100 2.39 -4.59 15.06
N LEU A 101 1.54 -3.57 14.99
CA LEU A 101 0.80 -3.24 13.77
C LEU A 101 1.75 -2.84 12.63
N LEU A 102 2.82 -2.10 12.92
CA LEU A 102 3.84 -1.78 11.93
C LEU A 102 4.50 -3.05 11.39
N ALA A 103 4.91 -3.97 12.26
CA ALA A 103 5.53 -5.24 11.86
C ALA A 103 4.59 -6.10 10.99
N ILE A 104 3.32 -6.21 11.37
CA ILE A 104 2.30 -6.92 10.57
C ILE A 104 2.12 -6.24 9.20
N THR A 105 2.04 -4.91 9.19
CA THR A 105 1.85 -4.16 7.93
C THR A 105 3.07 -4.31 7.01
N THR A 106 4.27 -4.31 7.59
CA THR A 106 5.51 -4.57 6.85
C THR A 106 5.50 -5.95 6.22
N LEU A 107 5.05 -7.00 6.94
CA LEU A 107 4.93 -8.34 6.39
C LEU A 107 3.97 -8.36 5.18
N ILE A 108 2.80 -7.72 5.31
CA ILE A 108 1.82 -7.64 4.21
C ILE A 108 2.41 -6.94 2.99
N LEU A 109 3.14 -5.83 3.18
CA LEU A 109 3.81 -5.12 2.07
C LEU A 109 4.85 -6.00 1.36
N LEU A 110 5.58 -6.84 2.10
CA LEU A 110 6.52 -7.81 1.53
C LEU A 110 5.79 -8.88 0.70
N VAL A 111 4.67 -9.40 1.20
CA VAL A 111 3.85 -10.38 0.46
C VAL A 111 3.27 -9.76 -0.82
N ILE A 112 2.77 -8.51 -0.77
CA ILE A 112 2.31 -7.77 -1.95
C ILE A 112 3.45 -7.61 -2.98
N GLY A 113 4.66 -7.30 -2.53
CA GLY A 113 5.85 -7.19 -3.38
C GLY A 113 6.25 -8.51 -4.02
N TYR A 114 6.16 -9.60 -3.26
CA TYR A 114 6.37 -10.97 -3.76
C TYR A 114 5.33 -11.33 -4.83
N LEU A 115 4.04 -11.17 -4.54
CA LEU A 115 2.94 -11.41 -5.49
C LEU A 115 3.11 -10.63 -6.79
N ALA A 116 3.56 -9.38 -6.70
CA ALA A 116 3.81 -8.54 -7.87
C ALA A 116 4.98 -9.02 -8.74
N SER A 117 5.96 -9.70 -8.14
CA SER A 117 7.17 -10.18 -8.82
C SER A 117 7.01 -11.60 -9.36
N ALA A 118 6.53 -12.51 -8.51
CA ALA A 118 6.33 -13.91 -8.83
C ALA A 118 5.09 -14.15 -9.72
N LYS A 119 4.06 -13.30 -9.59
CA LYS A 119 2.74 -13.49 -10.23
C LYS A 119 2.11 -14.86 -9.92
N THR A 120 2.46 -15.40 -8.76
CA THR A 120 1.95 -16.67 -8.24
C THR A 120 1.32 -16.37 -6.89
N ALA A 121 0.11 -16.88 -6.68
CA ALA A 121 -0.56 -16.78 -5.39
C ALA A 121 0.18 -17.61 -4.34
N LEU A 122 0.18 -17.13 -3.11
CA LEU A 122 0.81 -17.79 -1.98
C LEU A 122 -0.24 -18.59 -1.20
N LEU A 123 -1.44 -18.02 -1.06
CA LEU A 123 -2.51 -18.57 -0.20
C LEU A 123 -3.75 -19.04 -0.97
N LEU A 124 -3.96 -18.58 -2.20
CA LEU A 124 -5.11 -18.92 -3.06
C LEU A 124 -4.70 -19.83 -4.22
#